data_AF-A0A1F8XGQ0-F1
#
_entry.id   AF-A0A1F8XGQ0-F1
#
_cell.length_a   1.000
_cell.length_b   1.000
_cell.length_c   1.000
_cell.angle_alpha   90.00
_cell.angle_beta   90.00
_cell.angle_gamma   90.00
#
_symmetry.space_group_name_H-M   'P 1'
#
loop_
_entity.id
_entity.type
_entity.pdbx_description
1 polymer ?
#
loop_
_entity_poly.entity_id
_entity_poly.type
_entity_poly.pdbx_seq_one_letter_code
_entity_poly.pdbx_strand_id
1 'polypeptide(L)' 'GLKADAERVFRKLGISSSEAINLFYSQVRLRKGLPFPVEIPNAVTRQTFEKTDRGEDLHEYPSLDDFFKKMGA' A
#
# COMPACT_ATOMS: atom_id res chain seq x y z
N GLY A 1 5.86 18.27 3.73
CA GLY A 1 5.33 18.66 2.40
C GLY A 1 5.87 17.66 1.40
N LEU A 2 5.02 17.11 0.53
CA LEU A 2 5.27 15.85 -0.19
C LEU A 2 6.71 15.71 -0.74
N LYS A 3 7.22 16.72 -1.45
CA LYS A 3 8.58 16.73 -2.01
C LYS A 3 9.67 16.57 -0.93
N ALA A 4 9.63 17.40 0.11
CA ALA A 4 10.63 17.38 1.18
C ALA A 4 10.61 16.06 1.97
N ASP A 5 9.44 15.43 2.07
CA ASP A 5 9.25 14.15 2.77
C ASP A 5 9.82 13.00 1.92
N ALA A 6 9.55 13.00 0.61
CA ALA A 6 10.13 12.05 -0.33
C ALA A 6 11.66 12.16 -0.42
N GLU A 7 12.20 13.39 -0.49
CA GLU A 7 13.65 13.62 -0.55
C GLU A 7 14.37 13.16 0.73
N ARG A 8 13.71 13.18 1.90
CA ARG A 8 14.28 12.57 3.12
C ARG A 8 14.43 11.07 2.99
N VAL A 9 13.48 10.39 2.34
CA VAL A 9 13.55 8.94 2.09
C VAL A 9 14.65 8.63 1.08
N PHE A 10 14.71 9.36 -0.03
CA PHE A 10 15.74 9.16 -1.06
C PHE A 10 17.16 9.33 -0.50
N ARG A 11 17.38 10.32 0.38
CA ARG A 11 18.66 10.48 1.08
C ARG A 11 19.04 9.29 1.96
N LYS A 12 18.06 8.68 2.66
CA LYS A 12 18.32 7.46 3.45
C LYS A 12 18.65 6.26 2.56
N LEU A 13 18.11 6.23 1.35
CA LEU A 13 18.36 5.19 0.34
C LEU A 13 19.62 5.45 -0.50
N GLY A 14 20.29 6.60 -0.32
CA GLY A 14 21.49 6.96 -1.07
C GLY A 14 21.23 7.31 -2.53
N ILE A 15 20.02 7.73 -2.89
CA ILE A 15 19.66 8.11 -4.26
C ILE A 15 19.16 9.55 -4.33
N SER A 16 19.36 10.17 -5.48
CA SER A 16 18.79 11.47 -5.85
C SER A 16 17.36 11.33 -6.36
N SER A 17 16.63 12.45 -6.41
CA SER A 17 15.30 12.51 -7.01
C SER A 17 15.31 12.08 -8.49
N SER A 18 16.37 12.44 -9.23
CA SER A 18 16.53 12.05 -10.63
C SER A 18 16.71 10.54 -10.80
N GLU A 19 17.48 9.89 -9.91
CA GLU A 19 17.64 8.44 -9.91
C GLU A 19 16.34 7.72 -9.55
N ALA A 20 15.59 8.23 -8.57
CA ALA A 20 14.27 7.70 -8.23
C ALA A 20 13.30 7.76 -9.43
N ILE A 21 13.31 8.87 -10.19
CA ILE A 21 12.51 9.01 -11.42
C ILE A 21 12.95 8.01 -12.49
N ASN A 22 14.25 7.81 -12.68
CA ASN A 22 14.76 6.81 -13.64
C ASN A 22 14.38 5.38 -13.24
N LEU A 23 14.39 5.06 -11.95
CA LEU A 23 13.92 3.77 -11.43
C LEU A 23 12.42 3.57 -11.70
N PHE A 24 11.61 4.61 -11.49
CA PHE A 24 10.19 4.60 -11.83
C PHE A 24 9.96 4.27 -13.31
N TYR A 25 10.63 4.98 -14.23
CA TYR A 25 10.52 4.70 -15.68
C TYR A 25 11.00 3.29 -16.03
N SER A 26 12.06 2.82 -15.40
CA SER A 26 12.56 1.46 -15.60
C SER A 26 11.53 0.41 -15.22
N GLN A 27 10.84 0.58 -14.08
CA GLN A 27 9.78 -0.32 -13.67
C GLN A 27 8.58 -0.26 -14.61
N VAL A 28 8.18 0.95 -15.06
CA VAL A 28 7.11 1.10 -16.05
C VAL A 28 7.42 0.35 -17.34
N ARG A 29 8.65 0.50 -17.84
CA ARG A 29 9.11 -0.16 -19.06
C ARG A 29 9.11 -1.69 -18.93
N LEU A 30 9.62 -2.21 -17.80
CA LEU A 30 9.73 -3.64 -17.54
C LEU A 30 8.37 -4.31 -17.34
N ARG A 31 7.48 -3.67 -16.57
CA ARG A 31 6.17 -4.23 -16.21
C ARG A 31 5.05 -3.90 -17.19
N LYS A 32 5.30 -3.00 -18.15
CA LYS A 32 4.28 -2.47 -19.07
C LYS A 32 3.06 -1.89 -18.32
N GLY A 33 3.30 -1.27 -17.17
CA GLY A 33 2.29 -0.74 -16.26
C GLY A 33 2.94 0.02 -15.11
N LEU A 34 2.15 0.66 -14.24
CA LEU A 34 2.72 1.41 -13.11
C LEU A 34 3.43 0.48 -12.11
N PRO A 35 4.49 0.98 -11.42
CA PRO A 35 5.25 0.19 -10.44
C PRO A 35 4.51 -0.09 -9.13
N PHE A 36 3.23 0.27 -9.09
CA PHE A 36 2.30 0.02 -8.01
C PHE A 36 0.95 -0.33 -8.65
N PRO A 37 0.11 -1.14 -7.98
CA PRO A 37 -1.22 -1.48 -8.48
C PRO A 37 -2.05 -0.21 -8.70
N VAL A 38 -2.62 -0.09 -9.90
CA VAL A 38 -3.56 0.98 -10.26
C VAL A 38 -4.94 0.38 -10.25
N GLU A 39 -5.41 0.12 -9.05
CA GLU A 39 -6.70 -0.50 -8.85
C GLU A 39 -7.68 0.59 -8.43
N ILE A 40 -8.69 0.83 -9.25
CA ILE A 40 -9.93 1.39 -8.73
C ILE A 40 -10.57 0.25 -7.94
N PRO A 41 -10.75 0.40 -6.61
CA PRO A 41 -11.37 -0.65 -5.81
C PRO A 41 -12.70 -1.06 -6.47
N ASN A 42 -12.87 -2.36 -6.68
CA ASN A 42 -14.14 -2.89 -7.16
C ASN A 42 -15.24 -2.58 -6.13
N ALA A 43 -16.51 -2.74 -6.52
CA ALA A 43 -17.64 -2.37 -5.66
C ALA A 43 -17.55 -3.02 -4.27
N VAL A 44 -17.09 -4.27 -4.19
CA VAL A 44 -16.95 -5.01 -2.93
C VAL A 44 -15.85 -4.39 -2.07
N THR A 45 -14.63 -4.21 -2.60
CA THR A 45 -13.51 -3.61 -1.87
C THR A 45 -13.85 -2.20 -1.38
N ARG A 46 -14.51 -1.40 -2.21
CA ARG A 46 -14.96 -0.04 -1.84
C ARG A 46 -15.98 -0.07 -0.70
N GLN A 47 -17.01 -0.91 -0.82
CA GLN A 47 -18.03 -1.05 0.22
C GLN A 47 -17.44 -1.56 1.54
N THR A 48 -16.51 -2.51 1.48
CA THR A 48 -15.80 -3.00 2.66
C THR A 48 -15.04 -1.89 3.35
N PHE A 49 -14.28 -1.07 2.61
CA PHE A 49 -13.56 0.06 3.20
C PHE A 49 -14.51 1.11 3.81
N GLU A 50 -15.60 1.44 3.13
CA GLU A 50 -16.60 2.37 3.68
C GLU A 50 -17.23 1.86 4.98
N LYS A 51 -17.47 0.54 5.10
CA LYS A 51 -17.97 -0.08 6.33
C LYS A 51 -16.93 -0.03 7.44
N THR A 52 -15.68 -0.42 7.15
CA THR A 52 -14.61 -0.41 8.15
C THR A 52 -14.30 1.00 8.66
N ASP A 53 -14.35 2.01 7.78
CA ASP A 53 -14.16 3.43 8.16
C ASP A 53 -15.27 3.93 9.09
N ARG A 54 -16.47 3.33 9.02
CA ARG A 54 -17.59 3.58 9.95
C ARG A 54 -17.56 2.72 11.21
N GLY A 55 -16.57 1.84 11.35
CA GLY A 55 -16.47 0.91 12.48
C GLY A 55 -17.40 -0.31 12.37
N GLU A 56 -17.96 -0.56 11.19
CA GLU A 56 -18.85 -1.71 10.92
C GLU A 56 -18.03 -2.94 10.50
N ASP A 57 -18.55 -4.14 10.81
CA ASP A 57 -17.96 -5.43 10.43
C ASP A 57 -16.48 -5.62 10.88
N LEU A 58 -16.08 -4.94 11.97
CA LEU A 58 -14.77 -5.11 12.60
C LEU A 58 -14.78 -6.23 13.64
N HIS A 59 -13.69 -7.00 13.68
CA HIS A 59 -13.46 -8.04 14.68
C HIS A 59 -12.12 -7.83 15.35
N GLU A 60 -12.14 -7.74 16.69
CA GLU A 60 -10.93 -7.68 17.50
C GLU A 60 -10.61 -9.05 18.08
N TYR A 61 -9.33 -9.38 18.13
CA TYR A 61 -8.84 -10.63 18.69
C TYR A 61 -7.78 -10.33 19.77
N PRO A 62 -7.82 -10.99 20.93
CA PRO A 62 -6.87 -10.74 22.01
C PRO A 62 -5.42 -11.11 21.68
N SER A 63 -5.21 -12.03 20.74
CA SER A 63 -3.88 -12.52 20.35
C SER A 63 -3.85 -12.99 18.90
N LEU A 64 -2.64 -13.16 18.34
CA LEU A 64 -2.45 -13.76 17.02
C LEU A 64 -2.93 -15.21 16.98
N ASP A 65 -2.74 -15.96 18.07
CA ASP A 65 -3.18 -17.35 18.17
C ASP A 65 -4.71 -17.46 18.09
N ASP A 66 -5.44 -16.57 18.77
CA ASP A 66 -6.90 -16.49 18.71
C ASP A 66 -7.40 -16.12 17.31
N PHE A 67 -6.69 -15.21 16.63
CA PHE A 67 -6.97 -14.83 15.25
C PHE A 67 -6.83 -16.04 14.30
N PHE A 68 -5.71 -16.76 14.34
CA PHE A 68 -5.50 -17.92 13.46
C PHE A 68 -6.53 -19.03 13.72
N LYS A 69 -6.83 -19.31 14.99
CA LYS A 69 -7.87 -20.28 15.37
C LYS A 69 -9.24 -19.91 14.79
N LYS A 70 -9.60 -18.63 14.76
CA LYS A 70 -10.87 -18.17 14.17
C LYS A 70 -10.88 -18.24 12.64
N MET A 71 -9.73 -18.02 12.01
CA MET A 71 -9.57 -18.10 10.55
C MET A 71 -9.50 -19.55 10.02
N GLY A 72 -9.49 -20.55 10.91
CA GLY A 72 -9.41 -21.97 10.53
C GLY A 72 -8.04 -22.37 9.99
N ALA A 73 -7.00 -21.61 10.36
CA ALA A 73 -5.60 -21.87 10.05
C ALA A 73 -4.94 -22.69 11.17
#